data_AF-A0A962JM76-F1
#
_entry.id   AF-A0A962JM76-F1
#
_cell.length_a   1.000
_cell.length_b   1.000
_cell.length_c   1.000
_cell.angle_alpha   90.00
_cell.angle_beta   90.00
_cell.angle_gamma   90.00
#
_symmetry.space_group_name_H-M   'P 1'
#
loop_
_entity.id
_entity.type
_entity.pdbx_description
1 polymer ?
#
loop_
_entity_poly.entity_id
_entity_poly.type
_entity_poly.pdbx_seq_one_letter_code
_entity_poly.pdbx_strand_id
1 'polypeptide(L)'
;MTTKNHTPEPLETGFLRLPDVLRLFPVSKTSWYRGIDSGLYPEPVQLASRTVAWRTEDIRALIERTNNAVKPKFIRKKEVLSLTGLTSSGLYDLIKRELFPKQITLAGGKAVAWLESDVLQWQADCLANQQAIASK
;
A
#
# COMPACT_ATOMS: atom_id res chain seq x y z
N MET A 1 -0.35 -31.00 -27.49
CA MET A 1 -1.18 -29.91 -28.03
C MET A 1 -1.19 -28.80 -26.99
N THR A 2 -0.37 -27.78 -27.23
CA THR A 2 0.12 -26.84 -26.22
C THR A 2 -0.70 -25.56 -26.30
N THR A 3 -1.65 -25.35 -25.39
CA THR A 3 -2.32 -24.06 -25.24
C THR A 3 -1.58 -23.25 -24.16
N LYS A 4 -1.05 -22.11 -24.60
CA LYS A 4 -0.17 -21.21 -23.85
C LYS A 4 -0.90 -20.65 -22.63
N ASN A 5 -0.26 -20.69 -21.46
CA ASN A 5 -0.62 -19.85 -20.31
C ASN A 5 -0.44 -18.38 -20.72
N HIS A 6 -1.55 -17.71 -21.05
CA HIS A 6 -1.56 -16.28 -21.24
C HIS A 6 -1.55 -15.64 -19.85
N THR A 7 -0.38 -15.16 -19.42
CA THR A 7 -0.28 -14.11 -18.40
C THR A 7 -0.97 -12.88 -18.97
N PRO A 8 -2.12 -12.43 -18.42
CA PRO A 8 -2.69 -11.18 -18.90
C PRO A 8 -1.86 -10.03 -18.33
N GLU A 9 -1.12 -9.35 -19.20
CA GLU A 9 -0.90 -7.90 -19.07
C GLU A 9 -2.26 -7.26 -18.74
N PRO A 10 -2.35 -6.25 -17.86
CA PRO A 10 -3.61 -5.77 -17.34
C PRO A 10 -4.43 -5.18 -18.49
N LEU A 11 -5.37 -5.95 -19.03
CA LEU A 11 -6.39 -5.42 -19.92
C LEU A 11 -7.10 -4.34 -19.10
N GLU A 12 -6.93 -3.08 -19.52
CA GLU A 12 -7.39 -1.87 -18.84
C GLU A 12 -8.92 -1.84 -18.62
N THR A 13 -9.66 -2.83 -19.13
CA THR A 13 -11.11 -2.91 -19.09
C THR A 13 -11.55 -4.36 -18.90
N GLY A 14 -12.31 -4.64 -17.83
CA GLY A 14 -12.80 -5.98 -17.48
C GLY A 14 -13.87 -5.95 -16.40
N PHE A 15 -14.45 -7.12 -16.08
CA PHE A 15 -15.49 -7.27 -15.05
C PHE A 15 -15.08 -8.28 -13.98
N LEU A 16 -15.17 -7.87 -12.72
CA LEU A 16 -14.91 -8.69 -11.54
C LEU A 16 -16.22 -9.13 -10.88
N ARG A 17 -16.31 -10.39 -10.48
CA ARG A 17 -17.42 -10.87 -9.65
C ARG A 17 -17.15 -10.60 -8.19
N LEU A 18 -18.19 -10.68 -7.37
CA LEU A 18 -18.10 -10.46 -5.94
C LEU A 18 -16.97 -11.26 -5.25
N PRO A 19 -16.78 -12.57 -5.51
CA PRO A 19 -15.69 -13.31 -4.87
C PRO A 19 -14.30 -12.75 -5.17
N ASP A 20 -14.07 -12.27 -6.39
CA ASP A 20 -12.79 -11.67 -6.78
C ASP A 20 -12.60 -10.28 -6.16
N VAL A 21 -13.68 -9.50 -6.08
CA VAL A 21 -13.68 -8.22 -5.37
C VAL A 21 -13.34 -8.40 -3.88
N LEU A 22 -13.93 -9.40 -3.21
CA LEU A 22 -13.65 -9.67 -1.80
C LEU A 22 -12.24 -10.24 -1.55
N ARG A 23 -11.58 -10.79 -2.57
CA ARG A 23 -10.15 -11.15 -2.49
C ARG A 23 -9.25 -9.92 -2.49
N LEU A 24 -9.64 -8.86 -3.21
CA LEU A 24 -8.89 -7.61 -3.31
C LEU A 24 -9.18 -6.68 -2.12
N PHE A 25 -10.43 -6.66 -1.64
CA PHE A 25 -10.87 -5.84 -0.51
C PHE A 25 -11.30 -6.77 0.63
N PRO A 26 -10.47 -6.96 1.68
CA PRO A 26 -10.70 -7.97 2.72
C PRO A 26 -11.81 -7.54 3.69
N VAL A 27 -13.04 -7.49 3.20
CA VAL A 27 -14.26 -7.17 3.96
C VAL A 27 -15.30 -8.28 3.76
N SER A 28 -16.27 -8.37 4.66
CA SER A 28 -17.36 -9.32 4.49
C SER A 28 -18.30 -8.89 3.35
N LYS A 29 -18.95 -9.87 2.70
CA LYS A 29 -20.00 -9.62 1.70
C LYS A 29 -21.05 -8.63 2.19
N THR A 30 -21.48 -8.76 3.44
CA THR A 30 -22.51 -7.88 4.04
C THR A 30 -21.99 -6.45 4.22
N SER A 31 -20.74 -6.28 4.64
CA SER A 31 -20.09 -4.97 4.74
C SER A 31 -19.93 -4.33 3.37
N TRP A 32 -19.59 -5.13 2.35
CA TRP A 32 -19.52 -4.67 0.96
C TRP A 32 -20.87 -4.11 0.48
N TYR A 33 -21.98 -4.84 0.63
CA TYR A 33 -23.29 -4.31 0.23
C TYR A 33 -23.73 -3.10 1.06
N ARG A 34 -23.44 -3.05 2.36
CA ARG A 34 -23.69 -1.85 3.17
C ARG A 34 -22.90 -0.65 2.67
N GLY A 35 -21.65 -0.85 2.25
CA GLY A 35 -20.84 0.23 1.68
C GLY A 35 -21.35 0.70 0.32
N ILE A 36 -21.96 -0.17 -0.50
CA ILE A 36 -22.67 0.23 -1.72
C ILE A 36 -23.88 1.11 -1.37
N ASP A 37 -24.70 0.67 -0.41
CA ASP A 37 -25.88 1.43 0.07
C ASP A 37 -25.49 2.80 0.66
N SER A 38 -24.31 2.87 1.30
CA SER A 38 -23.74 4.10 1.87
C SER A 38 -23.06 5.00 0.83
N GLY A 39 -22.98 4.60 -0.45
CA GLY A 39 -22.25 5.32 -1.50
C GLY A 39 -20.72 5.30 -1.36
N LEU A 40 -20.17 4.38 -0.56
CA LEU A 40 -18.72 4.22 -0.34
C LEU A 40 -18.06 3.36 -1.43
N TYR A 41 -18.77 2.34 -1.93
CA TYR A 41 -18.27 1.38 -2.92
C TYR A 41 -19.04 1.51 -4.24
N PRO A 42 -18.41 1.14 -5.38
CA PRO A 42 -19.05 1.26 -6.68
C PRO A 42 -20.25 0.32 -6.83
N GLU A 43 -21.26 0.80 -7.55
CA GLU A 43 -22.45 0.02 -7.85
C GLU A 43 -22.13 -1.17 -8.79
N PRO A 44 -22.81 -2.32 -8.62
CA PRO A 44 -22.64 -3.45 -9.51
C PRO A 44 -23.31 -3.18 -10.88
N VAL A 45 -22.62 -3.56 -11.95
CA VAL A 45 -23.16 -3.59 -13.32
C VAL A 45 -23.82 -4.95 -13.57
N GLN A 46 -25.07 -4.92 -14.03
CA GLN A 46 -25.79 -6.14 -14.40
C GLN A 46 -25.33 -6.64 -15.78
N LEU A 47 -24.67 -7.80 -15.83
CA LEU A 47 -24.16 -8.40 -17.08
C LEU A 47 -25.15 -9.38 -17.72
N ALA A 48 -25.97 -10.06 -16.91
CA ALA A 48 -26.97 -11.01 -17.39
C ALA A 48 -28.11 -11.16 -16.38
N SER A 49 -29.18 -11.85 -16.78
CA SER A 49 -30.25 -12.28 -15.88
C SER A 49 -29.66 -13.11 -14.73
N ARG A 50 -29.59 -12.50 -13.53
CA ARG A 50 -28.97 -13.02 -12.28
C ARG A 50 -27.45 -12.88 -12.12
N THR A 51 -26.74 -12.24 -13.05
CA THR A 51 -25.29 -12.03 -12.91
C THR A 51 -24.96 -10.55 -12.82
N VAL A 52 -24.33 -10.17 -11.71
CA VAL A 52 -23.77 -8.84 -11.49
C VAL A 52 -22.25 -8.90 -11.40
N ALA A 53 -21.60 -7.84 -11.85
CA ALA A 53 -20.15 -7.69 -11.78
C ALA A 53 -19.77 -6.22 -11.60
N TRP A 54 -18.58 -5.97 -11.10
CA TRP A 54 -18.01 -4.64 -10.96
C TRP A 54 -16.99 -4.41 -12.07
N ARG A 55 -16.87 -3.18 -12.57
CA ARG A 55 -15.79 -2.87 -13.50
C ARG A 55 -14.47 -2.92 -12.75
N THR A 56 -13.45 -3.49 -13.39
CA THR A 56 -12.09 -3.50 -12.84
C THR A 56 -11.60 -2.07 -12.57
N GLU A 57 -11.96 -1.12 -13.45
CA GLU A 57 -11.63 0.30 -13.32
C GLU A 57 -12.19 0.91 -12.03
N ASP A 58 -13.46 0.66 -11.70
CA ASP A 58 -14.10 1.21 -10.51
C ASP A 58 -13.47 0.65 -9.23
N ILE A 59 -13.17 -0.66 -9.21
CA ILE A 59 -12.50 -1.31 -8.07
C ILE A 59 -11.07 -0.79 -7.92
N ARG A 60 -10.35 -0.59 -9.02
CA ARG A 60 -9.01 0.03 -9.00
C ARG A 60 -9.07 1.46 -8.47
N ALA A 61 -9.99 2.27 -8.98
CA ALA A 61 -10.18 3.65 -8.52
C ALA A 61 -10.53 3.70 -7.03
N LEU A 62 -11.33 2.75 -6.53
CA LEU A 62 -11.61 2.62 -5.10
C LEU A 62 -10.35 2.30 -4.29
N ILE A 63 -9.52 1.36 -4.76
CA ILE A 63 -8.24 1.02 -4.11
C ILE A 63 -7.31 2.23 -4.10
N GLU A 64 -7.18 2.92 -5.23
CA GLU A 64 -6.32 4.10 -5.35
C GLU A 64 -6.82 5.26 -4.48
N ARG A 65 -8.14 5.49 -4.44
CA ARG A 65 -8.75 6.44 -3.51
C ARG A 65 -8.47 6.08 -2.06
N THR A 66 -8.58 4.79 -1.72
CA THR A 66 -8.29 4.30 -0.35
C THR A 66 -6.81 4.48 -0.02
N ASN A 67 -5.91 4.17 -0.95
CA ASN A 67 -4.48 4.39 -0.81
C ASN A 67 -4.13 5.87 -0.70
N ASN A 68 -4.77 6.76 -1.46
CA ASN A 68 -4.56 8.20 -1.37
C ASN A 68 -5.13 8.77 -0.06
N ALA A 69 -6.24 8.23 0.44
CA ALA A 69 -6.75 8.56 1.77
C ALA A 69 -5.72 8.21 2.87
N VAL A 70 -4.96 7.13 2.69
CA VAL A 70 -3.73 6.85 3.45
C VAL A 70 -2.60 7.72 2.89
N LYS A 71 -2.71 9.05 3.07
CA LYS A 71 -1.71 9.99 2.55
C LYS A 71 -0.34 9.59 3.11
N PRO A 72 0.66 9.28 2.25
CA PRO A 72 1.99 8.97 2.71
C PRO A 72 2.53 10.16 3.50
N LYS A 73 2.74 9.98 4.79
CA LYS A 73 3.23 11.04 5.67
C LYS A 73 4.73 11.17 5.46
N PHE A 74 5.15 12.28 4.86
CA PHE A 74 6.57 12.60 4.71
C PHE A 74 7.08 13.26 5.98
N ILE A 75 8.08 12.64 6.60
CA ILE A 75 8.73 13.14 7.81
C ILE A 75 10.09 13.77 7.47
N ARG A 76 10.42 14.86 8.18
CA ARG A 76 11.70 15.57 8.02
C ARG A 76 12.77 14.95 8.92
N LYS A 77 14.03 15.33 8.69
CA LYS A 77 15.18 14.87 9.50
C LYS A 77 14.92 14.97 11.00
N LYS A 78 14.36 16.09 11.49
CA LYS A 78 14.07 16.29 12.92
C LYS A 78 13.09 15.23 13.47
N GLU A 79 12.05 14.90 12.71
CA GLU A 79 11.10 13.85 13.09
C GLU A 79 11.74 12.46 13.02
N VAL A 80 12.55 12.19 12.00
CA VAL A 80 13.29 10.92 11.88
C VAL A 80 14.18 10.70 13.10
N LEU A 81 14.94 11.72 13.51
CA LEU A 81 15.79 11.63 14.71
C LEU A 81 14.95 11.43 15.98
N SER A 82 13.79 12.08 16.08
CA SER A 82 12.88 11.91 17.21
C SER A 82 12.26 10.52 17.28
N LEU A 83 11.90 9.93 16.14
CA LEU A 83 11.27 8.61 16.07
C LEU A 83 12.29 7.50 16.33
N THR A 84 13.47 7.60 15.71
CA THR A 84 14.51 6.57 15.78
C THR A 84 15.37 6.67 17.03
N GLY A 85 15.37 7.82 17.72
CA GLY A 85 16.28 8.09 18.85
C GLY A 85 17.74 8.24 18.44
N LEU A 86 18.04 8.29 17.14
CA LEU A 86 19.40 8.40 16.62
C LEU A 86 19.93 9.83 16.68
N THR A 87 21.25 9.96 16.78
CA THR A 87 21.93 11.25 16.57
C THR A 87 22.05 11.57 15.08
N SER A 88 22.22 12.86 14.74
CA SER A 88 22.39 13.28 13.35
C SER A 88 23.54 12.57 12.63
N SER A 89 24.66 12.33 13.32
CA SER A 89 25.79 11.58 12.77
C SER A 89 25.44 10.11 12.55
N GLY A 90 24.82 9.47 13.54
CA GLY A 90 24.39 8.07 13.43
C GLY A 90 23.42 7.84 12.27
N LEU A 91 22.50 8.77 12.03
CA LEU A 91 21.62 8.72 10.86
C LEU A 91 22.41 8.74 9.55
N TYR A 92 23.38 9.65 9.40
CA TYR A 92 24.21 9.69 8.19
C TYR A 92 25.12 8.47 8.04
N ASP A 93 25.65 7.92 9.14
CA ASP A 93 26.44 6.69 9.11
C ASP A 93 25.61 5.50 8.63
N LEU A 94 24.35 5.39 9.06
CA LEU A 94 23.44 4.35 8.59
C LEU A 94 23.04 4.54 7.13
N ILE A 95 22.81 5.78 6.69
CA ILE A 95 22.58 6.09 5.28
C ILE A 95 23.80 5.69 4.44
N LYS A 96 25.02 5.98 4.91
CA LYS A 96 26.27 5.61 4.22
C LYS A 96 26.47 4.09 4.14
N ARG A 97 25.98 3.36 5.14
CA ARG A 97 26.02 1.88 5.19
C ARG A 97 24.85 1.22 4.47
N GLU A 98 23.95 2.00 3.86
CA GLU A 98 22.73 1.51 3.19
C GLU A 98 21.79 0.70 4.11
N LEU A 99 21.91 0.90 5.43
CA LEU A 99 21.09 0.24 6.45
C LEU A 99 19.85 1.05 6.81
N PHE A 100 19.69 2.25 6.23
CA PHE A 100 18.57 3.15 6.48
C PHE A 100 17.77 3.39 5.19
N PRO A 101 16.45 3.57 5.27
CA PRO A 101 15.63 3.87 4.10
C PRO A 101 16.11 5.07 3.28
N LYS A 102 15.92 4.97 1.96
CA LYS A 102 16.36 5.98 1.00
C LYS A 102 15.59 7.29 1.22
N GLN A 103 16.31 8.39 1.33
CA GLN A 103 15.70 9.72 1.41
C GLN A 103 15.07 10.12 0.06
N ILE A 104 13.89 10.73 0.13
CA ILE A 104 13.15 11.26 -1.01
C ILE A 104 13.41 12.76 -1.09
N THR A 105 13.87 13.24 -2.25
CA THR A 105 13.99 14.67 -2.52
C THR A 105 12.63 15.21 -2.96
N LEU A 106 12.10 16.17 -2.19
CA LEU A 106 10.84 16.82 -2.55
C LEU A 106 11.05 17.84 -3.69
N ALA A 107 9.97 18.12 -4.42
CA ALA A 107 9.97 19.12 -5.49
C ALA A 107 10.53 20.45 -4.99
N GLY A 108 11.60 20.94 -5.63
CA GLY A 108 12.37 22.12 -5.20
C GLY A 108 13.81 21.85 -4.75
N GLY A 109 14.27 20.59 -4.76
CA GLY A 109 15.69 20.20 -4.77
C GLY A 109 16.50 20.43 -3.47
N LYS A 110 16.02 21.27 -2.55
CA LYS A 110 16.72 21.57 -1.29
C LYS A 110 16.20 20.79 -0.08
N ALA A 111 15.02 20.18 -0.20
CA ALA A 111 14.31 19.62 0.93
C ALA A 111 14.25 18.08 0.82
N VAL A 112 14.96 17.38 1.70
CA VAL A 112 14.89 15.92 1.84
C VAL A 112 13.80 15.53 2.84
N ALA A 113 13.15 14.40 2.59
CA ALA A 113 12.16 13.81 3.48
C ALA A 113 12.26 12.29 3.41
N TRP A 114 11.71 11.62 4.42
CA TRP A 114 11.56 10.17 4.47
C TRP A 114 10.08 9.83 4.52
N LEU A 115 9.73 8.68 3.97
CA LEU A 115 8.39 8.15 4.16
C LEU A 115 8.27 7.60 5.58
N GLU A 116 7.25 8.03 6.32
CA GLU A 116 6.99 7.54 7.68
C GLU A 116 6.89 6.01 7.71
N SER A 117 6.20 5.42 6.72
CA SER A 117 6.06 3.97 6.57
C SER A 117 7.41 3.26 6.45
N ASP A 118 8.36 3.81 5.69
CA ASP A 118 9.69 3.20 5.52
C ASP A 118 10.50 3.24 6.81
N VAL A 119 10.43 4.36 7.55
CA VAL A 119 11.14 4.50 8.84
C VAL A 119 10.53 3.57 9.88
N LEU A 120 9.21 3.42 9.92
CA LEU A 120 8.54 2.47 10.80
C LEU A 120 8.89 1.01 10.47
N GLN A 121 8.95 0.66 9.18
CA GLN A 121 9.40 -0.66 8.75
C GLN A 121 10.83 -0.94 9.21
N TRP A 122 11.74 0.02 9.03
CA TRP A 122 13.10 -0.11 9.55
C TRP A 122 13.15 -0.34 11.08
N GLN A 123 12.31 0.35 11.86
CA GLN A 123 12.23 0.10 13.30
C GLN A 123 11.75 -1.32 13.61
N ALA A 124 10.75 -1.80 12.87
CA ALA A 124 10.26 -3.17 13.00
C ALA A 124 11.35 -4.20 12.67
N ASP A 125 12.14 -3.96 11.62
CA ASP A 125 13.28 -4.81 11.23
C ASP A 125 14.37 -4.80 12.31
N CYS A 126 14.67 -3.64 12.91
CA CYS A 126 15.60 -3.56 14.04
C CYS A 126 15.12 -4.37 15.24
N LEU A 127 13.83 -4.28 15.58
CA LEU A 127 13.22 -5.08 16.66
C LEU A 127 13.26 -6.58 16.34
N ALA A 128 12.94 -6.97 15.12
CA ALA A 128 12.99 -8.37 14.67
C ALA A 128 14.42 -8.93 14.75
N ASN A 129 15.41 -8.16 14.30
CA ASN A 129 16.83 -8.53 14.43
C ASN A 129 17.27 -8.63 15.90
N GLN A 130 16.77 -7.75 16.77
CA GLN A 130 17.04 -7.84 18.22
C GLN A 130 16.42 -9.10 18.84
N GLN A 131 15.17 -9.44 18.48
CA GLN A 131 14.51 -10.65 18.94
C GLN A 131 15.23 -11.92 18.45
N ALA A 132 15.70 -11.91 17.20
CA ALA A 132 16.46 -13.03 16.63
C ALA A 132 17.82 -13.26 17.33
N ILE A 133 18.47 -12.19 17.80
CA ILE A 133 19.71 -12.28 18.60
C ILE A 133 19.42 -12.78 20.02
N ALA A 134 18.30 -12.36 20.62
CA ALA A 134 17.90 -12.77 21.97
C ALA A 134 17.41 -14.23 22.07
N SER A 135 16.97 -14.82 20.95
CA SER A 135 16.52 -16.23 20.88
C SER A 135 17.64 -17.21 20.49
N LYS A 136 18.90 -16.77 20.46
CA LYS A 136 20.10 -17.57 20.16
C LYS A 136 20.95 -17.72 21.41
#